data_AF-A0A537YWK1-F1
#
_entry.id   AF-A0A537YWK1-F1
#
_cell.length_a   1.000
_cell.length_b   1.000
_cell.length_c   1.000
_cell.angle_alpha   90.00
_cell.angle_beta   90.00
_cell.angle_gamma   90.00
#
_symmetry.space_group_name_H-M   'P 1'
#
loop_
_entity.id
_entity.type
_entity.pdbx_description
1 polymer ?
#
loop_
_entity_poly.entity_id
_entity_poly.type
_entity_poly.pdbx_seq_one_letter_code
_entity_poly.pdbx_strand_id
1 'polypeptide(L)'
;MRTIRSVTEDEVVAEFLRGEIDSDRWATRILELLRSDGRARSIVDHPDLEDPGANDYRRVLLGRFRGWGRGEGMFPEWFPEGVRWDLVALTTEELAQVRYIAWDWWLERSSGSRLAADYAARIRAGEFPGDPEAGLRDHWPIARRLRDGPPLPRLIAVRDVRRPDFLVLVEGHVRLTAFFLFPELLPAELEVFVGTAEGLNRWGLY
;
A
#
# COMPACT_ATOMS: atom_id res chain seq x y z
N MET A 1 -17.35 5.83 2.90
CA MET A 1 -16.02 6.44 2.89
C MET A 1 -16.21 7.90 3.19
N ARG A 2 -15.48 8.46 4.15
CA ARG A 2 -15.58 9.87 4.54
C ARG A 2 -14.26 10.59 4.25
N THR A 3 -14.29 11.59 3.39
CA THR A 3 -13.11 12.43 3.12
C THR A 3 -12.76 13.27 4.36
N ILE A 4 -11.49 13.23 4.76
CA ILE A 4 -10.95 14.02 5.88
C ILE A 4 -10.35 15.32 5.33
N ARG A 5 -9.42 15.20 4.37
CA ARG A 5 -8.76 16.33 3.71
C ARG A 5 -8.13 15.88 2.39
N SER A 6 -7.86 16.83 1.50
CA SER A 6 -6.97 16.59 0.37
C SER A 6 -5.51 16.55 0.82
N VAL A 7 -4.69 15.76 0.12
CA VAL A 7 -3.27 15.58 0.43
C VAL A 7 -2.42 15.74 -0.83
N THR A 8 -1.13 16.02 -0.64
CA THR A 8 -0.19 16.12 -1.76
C THR A 8 0.29 14.72 -2.17
N GLU A 9 0.72 14.59 -3.42
CA GLU A 9 1.42 13.37 -3.86
C GLU A 9 2.69 13.13 -3.04
N ASP A 10 3.37 14.18 -2.58
CA ASP A 10 4.55 14.07 -1.74
C ASP A 10 4.31 13.33 -0.44
N GLU A 11 3.16 13.57 0.19
CA GLU A 11 2.74 12.86 1.40
C GLU A 11 2.50 11.38 1.11
N VAL A 12 1.86 11.07 -0.02
CA VAL A 12 1.58 9.68 -0.44
C VAL A 12 2.87 8.93 -0.77
N VAL A 13 3.80 9.55 -1.51
CA VAL A 13 5.12 8.97 -1.83
C VAL A 13 5.94 8.74 -0.56
N ALA A 14 5.88 9.67 0.40
CA ALA A 14 6.56 9.50 1.69
C ALA A 14 6.01 8.28 2.43
N GLU A 15 4.68 8.16 2.52
CA GLU A 15 4.04 7.06 3.21
C GLU A 15 4.29 5.71 2.52
N PHE A 16 4.29 5.69 1.18
CA PHE A 16 4.62 4.50 0.39
C PHE A 16 6.02 3.98 0.78
N LEU A 17 7.03 4.86 0.75
CA LEU A 17 8.40 4.48 1.09
C LEU A 17 8.53 4.04 2.56
N ARG A 18 7.81 4.69 3.48
CA ARG A 18 7.75 4.26 4.89
C ARG A 18 7.12 2.87 5.05
N GLY A 19 6.11 2.54 4.24
CA GLY A 19 5.50 1.21 4.15
C GLY A 19 6.49 0.12 3.74
N GLU A 20 7.43 0.46 2.86
CA GLU A 20 8.33 -0.50 2.22
C GLU A 20 9.69 -0.62 2.90
N ILE A 21 10.18 0.43 3.57
CA ILE A 21 11.53 0.44 4.14
C ILE A 21 11.69 -0.46 5.38
N ASP A 22 10.58 -0.79 6.03
CA ASP A 22 10.53 -1.76 7.14
C ASP A 22 10.13 -3.17 6.66
N SER A 23 9.92 -3.37 5.35
CA SER A 23 9.56 -4.68 4.80
C SER A 23 10.80 -5.55 4.60
N ASP A 24 10.79 -6.77 5.14
CA ASP A 24 11.87 -7.75 4.93
C ASP A 24 12.20 -7.98 3.44
N ARG A 25 11.18 -7.91 2.58
CA ARG A 25 11.30 -8.15 1.14
C ARG A 25 11.91 -6.96 0.39
N TRP A 26 11.66 -5.74 0.83
CA TRP A 26 11.89 -4.53 0.04
C TRP A 26 12.91 -3.57 0.64
N ALA A 27 13.12 -3.62 1.96
CA ALA A 27 14.06 -2.78 2.70
C ALA A 27 15.46 -2.82 2.09
N THR A 28 15.98 -4.02 1.78
CA THR A 28 17.33 -4.20 1.22
C THR A 28 17.54 -3.36 -0.03
N ARG A 29 16.57 -3.36 -0.96
CA ARG A 29 16.68 -2.63 -2.22
C ARG A 29 16.64 -1.12 -2.00
N ILE A 30 15.75 -0.63 -1.13
CA ILE A 30 15.66 0.79 -0.79
C ILE A 30 16.95 1.27 -0.13
N LEU A 31 17.48 0.51 0.84
CA LEU A 31 18.70 0.84 1.56
C LEU A 31 19.95 0.79 0.66
N GLU A 32 19.99 -0.07 -0.35
CA GLU A 32 21.03 -0.05 -1.39
C GLU A 32 21.01 1.23 -2.23
N LEU A 33 19.83 1.64 -2.69
CA LEU A 33 19.66 2.87 -3.48
C LEU A 33 20.04 4.12 -2.66
N LEU A 34 19.61 4.18 -1.41
CA LEU A 34 19.98 5.26 -0.50
C LEU A 34 21.51 5.34 -0.31
N ARG A 35 22.17 4.20 -0.09
CA ARG A 35 23.62 4.13 0.05
C ARG A 35 24.34 4.54 -1.24
N SER A 36 23.88 4.09 -2.42
CA SER A 36 24.50 4.45 -3.69
C SER A 36 24.42 5.95 -3.98
N ASP A 37 23.36 6.59 -3.51
CA ASP A 37 23.11 8.00 -3.74
C ASP A 37 23.66 8.90 -2.63
N GLY A 38 24.34 8.33 -1.62
CA GLY A 38 24.89 9.07 -0.47
C GLY A 38 23.81 9.67 0.43
N ARG A 39 22.61 9.09 0.47
CA ARG A 39 21.47 9.57 1.26
C ARG A 39 21.29 8.77 2.54
N ALA A 40 20.91 9.47 3.62
CA ALA A 40 20.59 8.85 4.90
C ALA A 40 19.17 8.27 4.90
N ARG A 41 18.95 7.20 5.68
CA ARG A 41 17.64 6.55 5.87
C ARG A 41 16.56 7.52 6.38
N SER A 42 16.96 8.55 7.13
CA SER A 42 16.07 9.58 7.68
C SER A 42 15.24 10.31 6.61
N ILE A 43 15.69 10.36 5.35
CA ILE A 43 14.90 10.92 4.25
C ILE A 43 13.58 10.17 4.02
N VAL A 44 13.49 8.91 4.47
CA VAL A 44 12.27 8.10 4.43
C VAL A 44 11.62 8.02 5.80
N ASP A 45 12.39 7.80 6.88
CA ASP A 45 11.81 7.60 8.22
C ASP A 45 11.12 8.87 8.77
N HIS A 46 11.66 10.05 8.43
CA HIS A 46 11.20 11.36 8.92
C HIS A 46 11.09 12.36 7.76
N PRO A 47 10.08 12.21 6.89
CA PRO A 47 9.93 13.06 5.71
C PRO A 47 9.62 14.51 6.11
N ASP A 48 10.47 15.43 5.71
CA ASP A 48 10.16 16.86 5.70
C ASP A 48 9.47 17.19 4.37
N LEU A 49 8.14 17.41 4.42
CA LEU A 49 7.34 17.70 3.23
C LEU A 49 7.55 19.13 2.71
N GLU A 50 8.20 20.01 3.49
CA GLU A 50 8.51 21.39 3.09
C GLU A 50 9.87 21.49 2.38
N ASP A 51 10.65 20.40 2.29
CA ASP A 51 11.89 20.33 1.50
C ASP A 51 11.61 19.76 0.10
N PRO A 52 11.54 20.61 -0.95
CA PRO A 52 11.24 20.14 -2.30
C PRO A 52 12.31 19.21 -2.85
N GLY A 53 13.58 19.39 -2.45
CA GLY A 53 14.68 18.55 -2.90
C GLY A 53 14.62 17.14 -2.31
N ALA A 54 14.23 17.02 -1.04
CA ALA A 54 13.97 15.72 -0.42
C ALA A 54 12.74 15.04 -1.03
N ASN A 55 11.69 15.80 -1.31
CA ASN A 55 10.47 15.33 -1.96
C ASN A 55 10.75 14.76 -3.36
N ASP A 56 11.47 15.50 -4.18
CA ASP A 56 11.88 15.07 -5.52
C ASP A 56 12.76 13.81 -5.46
N TYR A 57 13.68 13.75 -4.50
CA TYR A 57 14.47 12.55 -4.30
C TYR A 57 13.61 11.33 -3.96
N ARG A 58 12.62 11.47 -3.08
CA ARG A 58 11.70 10.38 -2.73
C ARG A 58 10.90 9.90 -3.94
N ARG A 59 10.44 10.81 -4.82
CA ARG A 59 9.79 10.43 -6.09
C ARG A 59 10.74 9.62 -6.97
N VAL A 60 11.99 10.08 -7.14
CA VAL A 60 13.00 9.36 -7.92
C VAL A 60 13.31 7.99 -7.32
N LEU A 61 13.43 7.90 -6.00
CA LEU A 61 13.67 6.65 -5.29
C LEU A 61 12.54 5.65 -5.51
N LEU A 62 11.29 6.09 -5.34
CA LEU A 62 10.11 5.25 -5.61
C LEU A 62 10.02 4.88 -7.09
N GLY A 63 10.39 5.77 -8.00
CA GLY A 63 10.51 5.52 -9.43
C GLY A 63 11.52 4.42 -9.77
N ARG A 64 12.70 4.43 -9.15
CA ARG A 64 13.74 3.39 -9.35
C ARG A 64 13.37 2.05 -8.73
N PHE A 65 12.53 2.05 -7.70
CA PHE A 65 12.18 0.86 -6.93
C PHE A 65 10.88 0.19 -7.43
N ARG A 66 9.83 0.97 -7.70
CA ARG A 66 8.49 0.49 -8.12
C ARG A 66 8.05 0.96 -9.50
N GLY A 67 8.79 1.86 -10.15
CA GLY A 67 8.42 2.42 -11.46
C GLY A 67 7.46 3.62 -11.40
N TRP A 68 7.28 4.23 -10.22
CA TRP A 68 6.46 5.45 -10.06
C TRP A 68 6.88 6.56 -11.03
N GLY A 69 5.93 7.07 -11.81
CA GLY A 69 6.17 8.13 -12.80
C GLY A 69 7.05 7.72 -13.99
N ARG A 70 7.31 6.42 -14.19
CA ARG A 70 8.22 5.92 -15.22
C ARG A 70 7.57 4.99 -16.24
N GLY A 71 6.29 4.65 -16.07
CA GLY A 71 5.58 3.76 -17.00
C GLY A 71 6.09 2.31 -16.95
N GLU A 72 6.64 1.89 -15.82
CA GLU A 72 7.24 0.55 -15.64
C GLU A 72 6.87 -0.04 -14.26
N GLY A 73 7.26 -1.28 -14.01
CA GLY A 73 7.14 -1.91 -12.69
C GLY A 73 5.67 -2.12 -12.27
N MET A 74 5.28 -1.54 -11.12
CA MET A 74 3.89 -1.55 -10.65
C MET A 74 3.03 -0.52 -11.39
N PHE A 75 3.63 0.43 -12.07
CA PHE A 75 2.93 1.50 -12.77
C PHE A 75 3.21 1.44 -14.28
N PRO A 76 3.04 0.27 -14.94
CA PRO A 76 3.12 0.22 -16.39
C PRO A 76 1.96 1.00 -16.99
N GLU A 77 2.10 1.36 -18.27
CA GLU A 77 1.08 1.89 -19.19
C GLU A 77 -0.31 2.17 -18.58
N TRP A 78 -0.81 3.40 -18.76
CA TRP A 78 -2.16 3.84 -18.35
C TRP A 78 -2.38 4.09 -16.86
N PHE A 79 -1.37 4.02 -16.00
CA PHE A 79 -1.46 4.73 -14.72
C PHE A 79 -1.42 6.24 -14.98
N PRO A 80 -2.49 7.00 -14.68
CA PRO A 80 -2.60 8.39 -15.11
C PRO A 80 -1.70 9.32 -14.30
N GLU A 81 -1.22 10.37 -14.97
CA GLU A 81 -0.68 11.55 -14.30
C GLU A 81 -1.81 12.38 -13.67
N GLY A 82 -1.48 13.21 -12.68
CA GLY A 82 -2.46 14.13 -12.07
C GLY A 82 -3.49 13.45 -11.17
N VAL A 83 -3.12 12.36 -10.49
CA VAL A 83 -3.98 11.70 -9.51
C VAL A 83 -4.29 12.67 -8.37
N ARG A 84 -5.58 12.89 -8.11
CA ARG A 84 -6.03 13.67 -6.96
C ARG A 84 -6.05 12.79 -5.73
N TRP A 85 -5.27 13.16 -4.71
CA TRP A 85 -5.14 12.39 -3.48
C TRP A 85 -5.95 13.00 -2.35
N ASP A 86 -6.70 12.16 -1.64
CA ASP A 86 -7.38 12.51 -0.40
C ASP A 86 -6.99 11.54 0.72
N LEU A 87 -6.96 12.03 1.95
CA LEU A 87 -7.00 11.22 3.15
C LEU A 87 -8.48 10.96 3.48
N VAL A 88 -8.85 9.70 3.60
CA VAL A 88 -10.22 9.28 3.89
C VAL A 88 -10.26 8.34 5.09
N ALA A 89 -11.36 8.35 5.83
CA ALA A 89 -11.71 7.30 6.79
C ALA A 89 -12.57 6.25 6.10
N LEU A 90 -12.17 4.98 6.22
CA LEU A 90 -12.94 3.80 5.80
C LEU A 90 -13.38 3.01 7.04
N THR A 91 -14.63 2.56 7.06
CA THR A 91 -15.07 1.56 8.06
C THR A 91 -14.51 0.19 7.73
N THR A 92 -14.60 -0.76 8.67
CA THR A 92 -14.20 -2.16 8.43
C THR A 92 -14.96 -2.81 7.28
N GLU A 93 -16.25 -2.50 7.10
CA GLU A 93 -17.07 -3.01 6.00
C GLU A 93 -16.59 -2.47 4.64
N GLU A 94 -16.25 -1.19 4.58
CA GLU A 94 -15.71 -0.55 3.37
C GLU A 94 -14.31 -1.07 3.04
N LEU A 95 -13.49 -1.24 4.07
CA LEU A 95 -12.16 -1.83 3.95
C LEU A 95 -12.22 -3.26 3.41
N ALA A 96 -13.26 -4.03 3.74
CA ALA A 96 -13.47 -5.38 3.24
C ALA A 96 -13.76 -5.45 1.73
N GLN A 97 -14.12 -4.31 1.12
CA GLN A 97 -14.36 -4.18 -0.31
C GLN A 97 -13.13 -3.69 -1.09
N VAL A 98 -12.04 -3.33 -0.41
CA VAL A 98 -10.79 -2.92 -1.06
C VAL A 98 -10.15 -4.14 -1.73
N ARG A 99 -9.80 -4.00 -3.00
CA ARG A 99 -9.23 -5.07 -3.83
C ARG A 99 -7.72 -4.94 -3.90
N TYR A 100 -7.00 -6.05 -3.88
CA TYR A 100 -5.60 -6.07 -4.32
C TYR A 100 -5.49 -5.67 -5.79
N ILE A 101 -4.30 -5.22 -6.19
CA ILE A 101 -3.92 -5.16 -7.60
C ILE A 101 -4.20 -6.50 -8.31
N ALA A 102 -4.53 -6.45 -9.59
CA ALA A 102 -4.69 -7.61 -10.47
C ALA A 102 -3.32 -8.22 -10.84
N TRP A 103 -2.59 -8.68 -9.84
CA TRP A 103 -1.30 -9.34 -9.99
C TRP A 103 -1.46 -10.82 -9.64
N ASP A 104 -0.89 -11.71 -10.46
CA ASP A 104 -1.08 -13.17 -10.37
C ASP A 104 -0.92 -13.73 -8.95
N TRP A 105 0.10 -13.28 -8.22
CA TRP A 105 0.34 -13.62 -6.82
C TRP A 105 -0.87 -13.36 -5.91
N TRP A 106 -1.51 -12.18 -6.01
CA TRP A 106 -2.67 -11.81 -5.19
C TRP A 106 -3.94 -12.48 -5.69
N LEU A 107 -4.07 -12.68 -7.01
CA LEU A 107 -5.17 -13.42 -7.61
C LEU A 107 -5.18 -14.87 -7.12
N GLU A 108 -4.04 -15.56 -7.17
CA GLU A 108 -3.91 -16.95 -6.72
C GLU A 108 -4.32 -17.10 -5.25
N ARG A 109 -3.83 -16.22 -4.38
CA ARG A 109 -4.07 -16.29 -2.92
C ARG A 109 -5.46 -15.83 -2.47
N SER A 110 -6.11 -14.98 -3.24
CA SER A 110 -7.52 -14.61 -3.01
C SER A 110 -8.51 -15.48 -3.82
N SER A 111 -8.05 -16.53 -4.49
CA SER A 111 -8.89 -17.35 -5.40
C SER A 111 -9.61 -16.49 -6.47
N GLY A 112 -8.93 -15.46 -6.95
CA GLY A 112 -9.41 -14.53 -7.97
C GLY A 112 -10.31 -13.40 -7.45
N SER A 113 -10.74 -13.41 -6.19
CA SER A 113 -11.65 -12.38 -5.67
C SER A 113 -10.98 -11.02 -5.49
N ARG A 114 -9.64 -11.02 -5.31
CA ARG A 114 -8.80 -9.88 -4.96
C ARG A 114 -9.11 -9.31 -3.57
N LEU A 115 -9.93 -9.95 -2.75
CA LEU A 115 -10.29 -9.45 -1.43
C LEU A 115 -9.37 -9.99 -0.35
N ALA A 116 -9.00 -9.12 0.57
CA ALA A 116 -8.16 -9.46 1.71
C ALA A 116 -8.87 -10.39 2.71
N ALA A 117 -10.18 -10.21 2.88
CA ALA A 117 -11.00 -11.08 3.73
C ALA A 117 -10.96 -12.55 3.26
N ASP A 118 -11.02 -12.78 1.95
CA ASP A 118 -10.97 -14.12 1.37
C ASP A 118 -9.60 -14.74 1.56
N TYR A 119 -8.52 -13.99 1.31
CA TYR A 119 -7.18 -14.48 1.57
C TYR A 119 -6.96 -14.81 3.05
N ALA A 120 -7.40 -13.94 3.96
CA ALA A 120 -7.32 -14.18 5.41
C ALA A 120 -8.12 -15.43 5.84
N ALA A 121 -9.29 -15.66 5.25
CA ALA A 121 -10.09 -16.87 5.51
C ALA A 121 -9.33 -18.15 5.09
N ARG A 122 -8.68 -18.14 3.92
CA ARG A 122 -7.88 -19.26 3.43
C ARG A 122 -6.64 -19.53 4.28
N ILE A 123 -5.98 -18.47 4.77
CA ILE A 123 -4.90 -18.60 5.75
C ILE A 123 -5.40 -19.29 7.03
N ARG A 124 -6.55 -18.87 7.57
CA ARG A 124 -7.15 -19.49 8.76
C ARG A 124 -7.55 -20.95 8.53
N ALA A 125 -7.95 -21.30 7.31
CA ALA A 125 -8.24 -22.67 6.89
C ALA A 125 -6.97 -23.53 6.72
N GLY A 126 -5.77 -22.95 6.83
CA GLY A 126 -4.51 -23.67 6.74
C GLY A 126 -4.10 -24.03 5.32
N GLU A 127 -4.59 -23.30 4.30
CA GLU A 127 -4.33 -23.60 2.88
C GLU A 127 -2.89 -23.29 2.41
N PHE A 128 -2.09 -22.63 3.26
CA PHE A 128 -0.70 -22.26 2.94
C PHE A 128 0.29 -22.84 3.96
N PRO A 129 0.36 -24.18 4.14
CA PRO A 129 1.24 -24.76 5.13
C PRO A 129 2.70 -24.65 4.67
N GLY A 130 3.53 -23.95 5.45
CA GLY A 130 4.97 -23.88 5.21
C GLY A 130 5.41 -22.96 4.06
N ASP A 131 4.50 -22.20 3.45
CA ASP A 131 4.88 -21.12 2.53
C ASP A 131 5.59 -20.02 3.36
N PRO A 132 6.86 -19.70 3.07
CA PRO A 132 7.58 -18.65 3.80
C PRO A 132 7.10 -17.24 3.45
N GLU A 133 6.31 -17.09 2.38
CA GLU A 133 5.75 -15.83 1.89
C GLU A 133 4.21 -15.78 2.00
N ALA A 134 3.58 -16.83 2.56
CA ALA A 134 2.14 -16.88 2.76
C ALA A 134 1.77 -17.53 4.10
N GLY A 135 0.69 -17.04 4.70
CA GLY A 135 0.17 -17.58 5.95
C GLY A 135 0.47 -16.70 7.16
N LEU A 136 0.21 -17.23 8.35
CA LEU A 136 0.07 -16.42 9.57
C LEU A 136 1.39 -15.73 10.00
N ARG A 137 2.55 -16.34 9.69
CA ARG A 137 3.87 -15.87 10.12
C ARG A 137 4.15 -14.44 9.63
N ASP A 138 3.89 -14.14 8.37
CA ASP A 138 4.19 -12.83 7.76
C ASP A 138 3.28 -11.71 8.29
N HIS A 139 2.15 -12.08 8.88
CA HIS A 139 1.16 -11.14 9.38
C HIS A 139 1.33 -10.87 10.89
N TRP A 140 2.07 -11.73 11.60
CA TRP A 140 2.31 -11.61 13.04
C TRP A 140 3.06 -10.35 13.47
N PRO A 141 4.12 -9.91 12.74
CA PRO A 141 4.77 -8.64 13.04
C PRO A 141 3.79 -7.45 12.99
N ILE A 142 2.82 -7.49 12.08
CA ILE A 142 1.82 -6.43 11.93
C ILE A 142 0.84 -6.44 13.11
N ALA A 143 0.37 -7.62 13.52
CA ALA A 143 -0.49 -7.77 14.71
C ALA A 143 0.19 -7.25 15.99
N ARG A 144 1.47 -7.56 16.18
CA ARG A 144 2.26 -7.05 17.33
C ARG A 144 2.36 -5.53 17.29
N ARG A 145 2.59 -4.96 16.11
CA ARG A 145 2.70 -3.50 15.93
C ARG A 145 1.36 -2.79 16.12
N LEU A 146 0.24 -3.39 15.72
CA LEU A 146 -1.11 -2.87 16.01
C LEU A 146 -1.41 -2.81 17.51
N ARG A 147 -0.94 -3.79 18.28
CA ARG A 147 -1.21 -3.88 19.72
C ARG A 147 -0.36 -2.92 20.54
N ASP A 148 0.95 -2.94 20.30
CA ASP A 148 1.95 -2.36 21.22
C ASP A 148 2.97 -1.45 20.52
N GLY A 149 2.87 -1.29 19.20
CA GLY A 149 3.89 -0.64 18.39
C GLY A 149 3.55 0.79 17.94
N PRO A 150 4.50 1.46 17.29
CA PRO A 150 4.21 2.73 16.64
C PRO A 150 3.20 2.53 15.50
N PRO A 151 2.44 3.58 15.14
CA PRO A 151 1.48 3.51 14.04
C PRO A 151 2.07 2.89 12.77
N LEU A 152 1.27 2.05 12.12
CA LEU A 152 1.61 1.51 10.82
C LEU A 152 1.49 2.60 9.76
N PRO A 153 2.32 2.54 8.69
CA PRO A 153 2.08 3.34 7.50
C PRO A 153 0.67 3.09 6.96
N ARG A 154 -0.01 4.16 6.59
CA ARG A 154 -1.37 4.12 6.04
C ARG A 154 -1.42 3.25 4.79
N LEU A 155 -2.61 2.74 4.50
CA LEU A 155 -2.85 2.06 3.22
C LEU A 155 -2.95 3.11 2.11
N ILE A 156 -2.58 2.71 0.89
CA ILE A 156 -2.71 3.54 -0.30
C ILE A 156 -3.58 2.77 -1.30
N ALA A 157 -4.70 3.36 -1.69
CA ALA A 157 -5.60 2.81 -2.70
C ALA A 157 -5.87 3.84 -3.79
N VAL A 158 -6.33 3.36 -4.94
CA VAL A 158 -6.74 4.19 -6.08
C VAL A 158 -8.10 3.75 -6.60
N ARG A 159 -8.79 4.66 -7.28
CA ARG A 159 -10.04 4.39 -7.98
C ARG A 159 -10.18 5.24 -9.22
N ASP A 160 -10.86 4.70 -10.22
CA ASP A 160 -11.31 5.47 -11.35
C ASP A 160 -12.47 6.40 -10.97
N VAL A 161 -12.50 7.62 -11.50
CA VAL A 161 -13.63 8.56 -11.29
C VAL A 161 -14.99 7.96 -11.67
N ARG A 162 -15.01 7.04 -12.65
CA ARG A 162 -16.22 6.36 -13.13
C ARG A 162 -16.62 5.15 -12.27
N ARG A 163 -15.79 4.74 -11.31
CA ARG A 163 -16.02 3.61 -10.41
C ARG A 163 -15.70 4.00 -8.96
N PRO A 164 -16.49 4.90 -8.34
CA PRO A 164 -16.17 5.49 -7.04
C PRO A 164 -16.04 4.46 -5.90
N ASP A 165 -16.74 3.33 -5.98
CA ASP A 165 -16.72 2.30 -4.95
C ASP A 165 -15.71 1.17 -5.24
N PHE A 166 -15.00 1.24 -6.36
CA PHE A 166 -14.02 0.23 -6.77
C PHE A 166 -12.61 0.70 -6.38
N LEU A 167 -12.24 0.47 -5.12
CA LEU A 167 -10.91 0.77 -4.60
C LEU A 167 -9.94 -0.39 -4.89
N VAL A 168 -8.80 -0.05 -5.49
CA VAL A 168 -7.67 -0.96 -5.74
C VAL A 168 -6.50 -0.52 -4.87
N LEU A 169 -6.05 -1.39 -3.99
CA LEU A 169 -4.91 -1.19 -3.12
C LEU A 169 -3.62 -1.17 -3.94
N VAL A 170 -2.83 -0.12 -3.77
CA VAL A 170 -1.51 0.05 -4.39
C VAL A 170 -0.40 -0.29 -3.40
N GLU A 171 -0.58 0.02 -2.12
CA GLU A 171 0.41 -0.25 -1.08
C GLU A 171 -0.29 -0.66 0.23
N GLY A 172 0.37 -1.55 0.98
CA GLY A 172 -0.16 -2.09 2.23
C GLY A 172 -0.87 -3.43 2.11
N HIS A 173 -0.63 -4.21 1.04
CA HIS A 173 -1.29 -5.50 0.80
C HIS A 173 -1.21 -6.50 1.98
N VAL A 174 -0.02 -6.67 2.56
CA VAL A 174 0.17 -7.53 3.73
C VAL A 174 -0.51 -6.94 4.97
N ARG A 175 -0.51 -5.60 5.13
CA ARG A 175 -1.20 -4.91 6.22
C ARG A 175 -2.70 -5.10 6.14
N LEU A 176 -3.30 -4.93 4.95
CA LEU A 176 -4.71 -5.18 4.72
C LEU A 176 -5.07 -6.64 5.02
N THR A 177 -4.25 -7.62 4.62
CA THR A 177 -4.49 -9.02 4.98
C THR A 177 -4.46 -9.22 6.50
N ALA A 178 -3.46 -8.65 7.19
CA ALA A 178 -3.31 -8.76 8.64
C ALA A 178 -4.51 -8.17 9.38
N PHE A 179 -5.10 -7.09 8.85
CA PHE A 179 -6.30 -6.48 9.40
C PHE A 179 -7.48 -7.47 9.43
N PHE A 180 -7.66 -8.27 8.38
CA PHE A 180 -8.71 -9.31 8.37
C PHE A 180 -8.33 -10.59 9.11
N LEU A 181 -7.04 -10.84 9.35
CA LEU A 181 -6.58 -11.93 10.22
C LEU A 181 -6.76 -11.62 11.70
N PHE A 182 -6.66 -10.34 12.09
CA PHE A 182 -6.75 -9.88 13.49
C PHE A 182 -7.73 -8.69 13.62
N PRO A 183 -9.01 -8.88 13.22
CA PRO A 183 -9.99 -7.80 13.16
C PRO A 183 -10.26 -7.18 14.53
N GLU A 184 -10.03 -7.91 15.62
CA GLU A 184 -10.17 -7.44 17.00
C GLU A 184 -9.15 -6.35 17.39
N LEU A 185 -8.08 -6.19 16.60
CA LEU A 185 -7.06 -5.16 16.81
C LEU A 185 -7.31 -3.89 15.98
N LEU A 186 -8.37 -3.86 15.17
CA LEU A 186 -8.65 -2.73 14.30
C LEU A 186 -9.49 -1.66 15.00
N PRO A 187 -9.20 -0.36 14.76
CA PRO A 187 -10.14 0.69 15.08
C PRO A 187 -11.39 0.58 14.19
N ALA A 188 -12.49 1.22 14.61
CA ALA A 188 -13.75 1.23 13.85
C ALA A 188 -13.62 1.89 12.46
N GLU A 189 -12.71 2.86 12.33
CA GLU A 189 -12.35 3.50 11.07
C GLU A 189 -10.82 3.53 10.91
N LEU A 190 -10.35 3.33 9.68
CA LEU A 190 -8.95 3.44 9.30
C LEU A 190 -8.75 4.58 8.30
N GLU A 191 -7.69 5.36 8.53
CA GLU A 191 -7.26 6.38 7.59
C GLU A 191 -6.49 5.75 6.42
N VAL A 192 -6.92 6.06 5.20
CA VAL A 192 -6.37 5.52 3.94
C VAL A 192 -6.14 6.68 2.97
N PHE A 193 -5.04 6.66 2.24
CA PHE A 193 -4.85 7.55 1.10
C PHE A 193 -5.60 6.99 -0.11
N VAL A 194 -6.48 7.78 -0.71
CA VAL A 194 -7.23 7.40 -1.91
C VAL A 194 -6.91 8.34 -3.06
N GLY A 195 -6.28 7.79 -4.08
CA GLY A 195 -6.03 8.46 -5.35
C GLY A 195 -7.21 8.30 -6.29
N THR A 196 -7.67 9.41 -6.88
CA THR A 196 -8.77 9.40 -7.85
C THR A 196 -8.31 10.05 -9.15
N ALA A 197 -8.48 9.36 -10.28
CA ALA A 197 -8.15 9.87 -11.60
C ALA A 197 -9.03 9.21 -12.69
N GLU A 198 -9.19 9.89 -13.82
CA GLU A 198 -9.88 9.31 -14.97
C GLU A 198 -8.96 8.36 -15.75
N GLY A 199 -9.50 7.21 -16.14
CA GLY A 199 -8.78 6.22 -16.93
C GLY A 199 -7.92 5.26 -16.10
N LEU A 200 -7.95 5.36 -14.77
CA LEU A 200 -7.32 4.40 -13.87
C LEU A 200 -7.81 2.97 -14.13
N ASN A 201 -9.05 2.80 -14.60
CA ASN A 201 -9.59 1.50 -14.96
C ASN A 201 -8.89 0.81 -16.15
N ARG A 202 -7.96 1.50 -16.82
CA ARG A 202 -7.11 0.96 -17.89
C ARG A 202 -5.72 0.57 -17.44
N TRP A 203 -5.31 0.97 -16.23
CA TRP A 203 -4.07 0.51 -15.63
C TRP A 203 -4.13 -1.02 -15.52
N GLY A 204 -3.10 -1.71 -16.01
CA GLY A 204 -3.11 -3.18 -16.15
C GLY A 204 -3.29 -3.95 -14.83
N LEU A 205 -3.11 -3.28 -13.69
CA LEU A 205 -3.29 -3.83 -12.35
C LEU A 205 -4.62 -3.43 -11.68
N TYR A 206 -5.50 -2.71 -12.39
CA TYR A 206 -6.78 -2.24 -11.87
C TYR A 206 -7.80 -3.37 -11.69
#